data_AF-A0A7K3F3U5-F1
#
_entry.id   AF-A0A7K3F3U5-F1
#
_cell.length_a   1.000
_cell.length_b   1.000
_cell.length_c   1.000
_cell.angle_alpha   90.00
_cell.angle_beta   90.00
_cell.angle_gamma   90.00
#
_symmetry.space_group_name_H-M   'P 1'
#
loop_
_entity.id
_entity.type
_entity.pdbx_description
1 polymer ?
#
loop_
_entity_poly.entity_id
_entity_poly.type
_entity_poly.pdbx_seq_one_letter_code
_entity_poly.pdbx_strand_id
1 'polypeptide(L)'
;MSAHACPCPRCPRPADALAREFLDRALVEGVRMGGHHNRIRRVPLTPAMAFELGRPPAAPVIVRAPKAGVLSVAVRTWDSGQEGHLLHAVREVVPGAPECLAQYDDFAIHDYVEGTRLALRSEDGKPVDPWAIKALADILARIHGVGARELPPLPPGWPASGDSRGFLRTLVRAADEQIVRPNWNEFRSLFKALGVPRNALTRLGERVPHMASRPFGLLHADLHRNNVLETGSSVALILPVDLELATFGDSLHDLATHLVRTRYPAHQWGEVIDAWYEAMMAWCPDATWGLESDLRHYVNFERAQSVFPDVMRAARSLREAADGEALAAATDQVCRAVETASEPLGLKRVPNPGEVEEALSGWLSRRRPGIRVARGLSDDGPRRVTGGSRRAPRAESPAGLHPPAASRRRERAFLGERALLRLIGDLGERVTGRLLIPCADGVWHLGHVGARLSRRALRRVAAAWRACADGLGRLAAGVRLAVRDVRRAVRVAWEMSRQGGGRGLGVVGA
;
A
#
# COMPACT_ATOMS: atom_id res chain seq x y z
N MET A 1 41.88 -13.51 13.26
CA MET A 1 41.78 -13.35 11.79
C MET A 1 41.08 -12.03 11.55
N SER A 2 41.82 -11.00 11.15
CA SER A 2 41.29 -9.66 10.95
C SER A 2 40.34 -9.70 9.75
N ALA A 3 39.04 -9.47 9.98
CA ALA A 3 38.10 -9.32 8.89
C ALA A 3 38.58 -8.14 8.03
N HIS A 4 38.95 -8.39 6.78
CA HIS A 4 39.25 -7.33 5.84
C HIS A 4 38.00 -6.46 5.73
N ALA A 5 38.06 -5.24 6.27
CA ALA A 5 36.99 -4.27 6.13
C ALA A 5 36.82 -4.01 4.63
N CYS A 6 35.61 -4.23 4.12
CA CYS A 6 35.31 -3.89 2.73
C CYS A 6 35.52 -2.38 2.58
N PRO A 7 36.31 -1.91 1.60
CA PRO A 7 36.57 -0.48 1.41
C PRO A 7 35.34 0.29 0.89
N CYS A 8 34.24 -0.40 0.60
CA CYS A 8 32.98 0.20 0.20
C CYS A 8 32.35 0.98 1.37
N PRO A 9 32.04 2.28 1.23
CA PRO A 9 31.43 3.09 2.30
C PRO A 9 30.01 2.64 2.68
N ARG A 10 29.40 1.75 1.89
CA ARG A 10 28.06 1.18 2.09
C ARG A 10 28.08 -0.15 2.84
N CYS A 11 29.26 -0.72 3.04
CA CYS A 11 29.42 -1.91 3.86
C CYS A 11 29.52 -1.51 5.33
N PRO A 12 28.84 -2.22 6.24
CA PRO A 12 28.99 -2.01 7.67
C PRO A 12 30.46 -2.09 8.09
N ARG A 13 30.91 -1.06 8.81
CA ARG A 13 32.22 -1.01 9.44
C ARG A 13 32.10 -0.57 10.91
N PRO A 14 33.09 -0.92 11.75
CA PRO A 14 33.17 -0.37 13.09
C PRO A 14 33.26 1.16 13.04
N ALA A 15 32.49 1.83 13.88
CA ALA A 15 32.57 3.28 14.03
C ALA A 15 33.83 3.67 14.82
N ASP A 16 34.67 4.50 14.20
CA ASP A 16 35.82 5.14 14.84
C ASP A 16 35.39 6.25 15.82
N ALA A 17 36.36 6.88 16.50
CA ALA A 17 36.09 7.92 17.50
C ALA A 17 35.33 9.12 16.92
N LEU A 18 35.64 9.54 15.69
CA LEU A 18 34.98 10.67 15.03
C LEU A 18 33.52 10.33 14.70
N ALA A 19 33.28 9.13 14.18
CA ALA A 19 31.94 8.61 13.88
C ALA A 19 31.07 8.49 15.15
N ARG A 20 31.67 7.99 16.24
CA ARG A 20 31.02 7.87 17.55
C ARG A 20 30.63 9.22 18.14
N GLU A 21 31.56 10.17 18.15
CA GLU A 21 31.31 11.54 18.62
C GLU A 21 30.17 12.19 17.83
N PHE A 22 30.15 12.01 16.51
CA PHE A 22 29.10 12.55 15.65
C PHE A 22 27.73 11.90 15.92
N LEU A 23 27.68 10.58 16.15
CA LEU A 23 26.45 9.89 16.55
C LEU A 23 25.90 10.45 17.87
N ASP A 24 26.74 10.58 18.89
CA ASP A 24 26.33 11.08 20.21
C ASP A 24 25.78 12.50 20.09
N ARG A 25 26.46 13.37 19.34
CA ARG A 25 25.98 14.70 19.01
C ARG A 25 24.62 14.67 18.31
N ALA A 26 24.46 13.83 17.29
CA ALA A 26 23.21 13.71 16.54
C ALA A 26 22.05 13.24 17.43
N LEU A 27 22.31 12.35 18.39
CA LEU A 27 21.30 11.83 19.29
C LEU A 27 20.84 12.87 20.33
N VAL A 28 21.73 13.78 20.75
CA VAL A 28 21.47 14.84 21.72
C VAL A 28 20.89 16.10 21.06
N GLU A 29 21.55 16.62 20.03
CA GLU A 29 21.25 17.92 19.42
C GLU A 29 20.36 17.81 18.17
N GLY A 30 20.34 16.64 17.53
CA GLY A 30 19.69 16.45 16.24
C GLY A 30 18.16 16.57 16.31
N VAL A 31 17.58 17.22 15.30
CA VAL A 31 16.13 17.34 15.16
C VAL A 31 15.54 15.94 14.95
N ARG A 32 14.59 15.57 15.81
CA ARG A 32 13.95 14.25 15.73
C ARG A 32 13.07 14.18 14.49
N MET A 33 13.28 13.16 13.68
CA MET A 33 12.43 12.84 12.55
C MET A 33 11.58 11.60 12.88
N GLY A 34 10.40 11.49 12.26
CA GLY A 34 9.54 10.31 12.39
C GLY A 34 10.19 9.06 11.79
N GLY A 35 9.93 7.89 12.40
CA GLY A 35 10.39 6.58 11.94
C GLY A 35 10.01 5.46 12.92
N HIS A 36 9.64 4.28 12.42
CA HIS A 36 9.14 3.17 13.27
C HIS A 36 10.27 2.25 13.78
N HIS A 37 11.30 2.01 12.98
CA HIS A 37 12.40 1.08 13.29
C HIS A 37 13.69 1.77 13.76
N ASN A 38 13.92 3.00 13.31
CA ASN A 38 15.14 3.75 13.58
C ASN A 38 14.87 5.04 14.37
N ARG A 39 15.83 5.45 15.20
CA ARG A 39 15.98 6.82 15.72
C ARG A 39 16.59 7.62 14.58
N ILE A 40 15.77 8.46 13.97
CA ILE A 40 16.17 9.27 12.82
C ILE A 40 16.39 10.70 13.32
N ARG A 41 17.59 11.22 13.09
CA ARG A 41 18.04 12.55 13.53
C ARG A 41 18.54 13.34 12.33
N ARG A 42 18.02 14.56 12.13
CA ARG A 42 18.59 15.52 11.18
C ARG A 42 19.59 16.40 11.92
N VAL A 43 20.81 16.45 11.43
CA VAL A 43 21.91 17.22 12.04
C VAL A 43 22.83 17.78 10.93
N PRO A 44 23.40 18.98 11.08
CA PRO A 44 24.43 19.47 10.16
C PRO A 44 25.76 18.73 10.38
N LEU A 45 26.52 18.49 9.30
CA LEU A 45 27.86 17.91 9.40
C LEU A 45 28.82 18.85 10.15
N THR A 46 29.63 18.28 11.05
CA THR A 46 30.79 18.98 11.63
C THR A 46 31.89 19.12 10.57
N PRO A 47 32.82 20.10 10.69
CA PRO A 47 33.91 20.23 9.71
C PRO A 47 34.74 18.95 9.52
N ALA A 48 35.01 18.22 10.61
CA ALA A 48 35.75 16.96 10.56
C ALA A 48 34.97 15.85 9.85
N MET A 49 33.68 15.66 10.18
CA MET A 49 32.84 14.66 9.52
C MET A 49 32.56 15.02 8.05
N ALA A 50 32.44 16.31 7.74
CA ALA A 50 32.28 16.80 6.38
C ALA A 50 33.50 16.46 5.51
N PHE A 51 34.71 16.63 6.05
CA PHE A 51 35.95 16.24 5.40
C PHE A 51 36.00 14.72 5.12
N GLU A 52 35.70 13.91 6.15
CA GLU A 52 35.66 12.44 6.02
C GLU A 52 34.68 11.95 4.94
N LEU A 53 33.49 12.58 4.87
CA LEU A 53 32.44 12.18 3.92
C LEU A 53 32.56 12.87 2.54
N GLY A 54 33.55 13.73 2.34
CA GLY A 54 33.67 14.52 1.10
C GLY A 54 32.43 15.38 0.84
N ARG A 55 31.92 16.06 1.87
CA ARG A 55 30.74 16.94 1.80
C ARG A 55 31.08 18.34 2.33
N PRO A 56 30.29 19.38 1.97
CA PRO A 56 30.47 20.70 2.55
C PRO A 56 30.22 20.69 4.07
N PRO A 57 30.99 21.46 4.86
CA PRO A 57 30.68 21.70 6.27
C PRO A 57 29.26 22.23 6.44
N ALA A 58 28.61 21.84 7.55
CA ALA A 58 27.22 22.18 7.87
C ALA A 58 26.15 21.67 6.88
N ALA A 59 26.51 20.87 5.86
CA ALA A 59 25.52 20.20 5.03
C ALA A 59 24.59 19.32 5.90
N PRO A 60 23.26 19.38 5.71
CA PRO A 60 22.34 18.59 6.49
C PRO A 60 22.45 17.11 6.12
N VAL A 61 22.46 16.24 7.13
CA VAL A 61 22.42 14.78 6.96
C VAL A 61 21.38 14.16 7.87
N ILE A 62 21.02 12.91 7.53
CA ILE A 62 20.16 12.07 8.35
C ILE A 62 21.03 10.99 9.01
N VAL A 63 21.06 10.98 10.34
CA VAL A 63 21.64 9.87 11.12
C VAL A 63 20.53 8.91 11.49
N ARG A 64 20.67 7.64 11.09
CA ARG A 64 19.73 6.54 11.36
C ARG A 64 20.39 5.53 12.28
N ALA A 65 19.92 5.43 13.52
CA ALA A 65 20.37 4.42 14.48
C ALA A 65 19.21 3.48 14.86
N PRO A 66 19.40 2.14 14.92
CA PRO A 66 18.34 1.22 15.32
C PRO A 66 17.73 1.57 16.69
N LYS A 67 16.42 1.33 16.82
CA LYS A 67 15.72 1.38 18.10
C LYS A 67 15.77 0.00 18.76
N ALA A 68 16.17 -0.06 20.03
CA ALA A 68 16.09 -1.29 20.81
C ALA A 68 14.61 -1.65 21.11
N GLY A 69 14.30 -2.95 21.18
CA GLY A 69 12.99 -3.45 21.60
C GLY A 69 11.82 -3.24 20.63
N VAL A 70 12.11 -2.85 19.38
CA VAL A 70 11.09 -2.73 18.33
C VAL A 70 10.54 -4.10 17.98
N LEU A 71 9.23 -4.18 17.80
CA LEU A 71 8.58 -5.40 17.33
C LEU A 71 9.10 -5.78 15.95
N SER A 72 9.31 -7.07 15.71
CA SER A 72 9.52 -7.56 14.35
C SER A 72 8.17 -7.55 13.62
N VAL A 73 7.92 -6.55 12.78
CA VAL A 73 6.58 -6.25 12.20
C VAL A 73 6.54 -6.20 10.67
N ALA A 74 7.64 -6.57 10.02
CA ALA A 74 7.73 -6.59 8.57
C ALA A 74 8.63 -7.72 8.10
N VAL A 75 8.42 -8.18 6.87
CA VAL A 75 9.33 -9.09 6.19
C VAL A 75 10.53 -8.31 5.68
N ARG A 76 11.74 -8.82 5.94
CA ARG A 76 12.99 -8.28 5.43
C ARG A 76 13.69 -9.33 4.59
N THR A 77 14.13 -8.89 3.41
CA THR A 77 14.92 -9.71 2.48
C THR A 77 16.40 -9.56 2.76
N TRP A 78 16.81 -8.33 3.07
CA TRP A 78 18.19 -7.96 3.41
C TRP A 78 18.25 -7.39 4.82
N ASP A 79 19.42 -7.50 5.43
CA ASP A 79 19.68 -6.91 6.75
C ASP A 79 19.76 -5.39 6.66
N SER A 80 19.48 -4.69 7.77
CA SER A 80 19.52 -3.22 7.81
C SER A 80 20.89 -2.64 7.41
N GLY A 81 21.98 -3.37 7.68
CA GLY A 81 23.34 -2.97 7.27
C GLY A 81 23.57 -3.01 5.75
N GLN A 82 22.62 -3.54 4.98
CA GLN A 82 22.70 -3.62 3.52
C GLN A 82 21.89 -2.51 2.81
N GLU A 83 21.13 -1.69 3.55
CA GLU A 83 20.29 -0.61 3.00
C GLU A 83 21.10 0.35 2.11
N GLY A 84 22.37 0.64 2.47
CA GLY A 84 23.24 1.51 1.68
C GLY A 84 23.53 1.01 0.26
N HIS A 85 23.53 -0.31 0.03
CA HIS A 85 23.67 -0.89 -1.31
C HIS A 85 22.39 -0.71 -2.13
N LEU A 86 21.23 -0.84 -1.49
CA LEU A 86 19.92 -0.67 -2.13
C LEU A 86 19.72 0.80 -2.54
N LEU A 87 20.06 1.74 -1.66
CA LEU A 87 20.01 3.18 -1.97
C LEU A 87 20.91 3.55 -3.15
N HIS A 88 22.11 2.98 -3.22
CA HIS A 88 22.98 3.19 -4.36
C HIS A 88 22.36 2.70 -5.66
N ALA A 89 21.86 1.46 -5.70
CA ALA A 89 21.26 0.89 -6.91
C ALA A 89 20.01 1.68 -7.34
N VAL A 90 19.16 2.10 -6.39
CA VAL A 90 17.98 2.92 -6.70
C VAL A 90 18.37 4.30 -7.22
N ARG A 91 19.42 4.93 -6.72
CA ARG A 91 19.84 6.27 -7.16
C ARG A 91 20.27 6.30 -8.63
N GLU A 92 20.82 5.20 -9.16
CA GLU A 92 21.19 5.10 -10.58
C GLU A 92 19.97 5.18 -11.50
N VAL A 93 18.80 4.69 -11.05
CA VAL A 93 17.56 4.65 -11.84
C VAL A 93 16.56 5.75 -11.46
N VAL A 94 16.64 6.28 -10.25
CA VAL A 94 15.84 7.39 -9.71
C VAL A 94 16.78 8.53 -9.27
N PRO A 95 17.15 9.43 -10.19
CA PRO A 95 18.00 10.57 -9.88
C PRO A 95 17.41 11.43 -8.77
N GLY A 96 18.22 11.74 -7.76
CA GLY A 96 17.82 12.53 -6.59
C GLY A 96 17.34 11.71 -5.39
N ALA A 97 17.19 10.38 -5.52
CA ALA A 97 16.95 9.52 -4.36
C ALA A 97 18.09 9.64 -3.32
N PRO A 98 17.81 9.45 -2.01
CA PRO A 98 18.81 9.60 -0.96
C PRO A 98 20.04 8.72 -1.14
N GLU A 99 21.19 9.23 -0.75
CA GLU A 99 22.48 8.55 -0.72
C GLU A 99 22.81 8.04 0.69
N CYS A 100 23.34 6.82 0.77
CA CYS A 100 24.08 6.39 1.96
C CYS A 100 25.52 6.92 1.88
N LEU A 101 25.84 7.91 2.71
CA LEU A 101 27.16 8.54 2.78
C LEU A 101 28.16 7.68 3.56
N ALA A 102 27.68 7.02 4.62
CA ALA A 102 28.46 6.06 5.39
C ALA A 102 27.56 5.05 6.10
N GLN A 103 27.98 3.79 6.12
CA GLN A 103 27.35 2.70 6.85
C GLN A 103 28.28 2.20 7.97
N TYR A 104 27.82 2.25 9.21
CA TYR A 104 28.48 1.65 10.36
C TYR A 104 27.69 0.44 10.88
N ASP A 105 28.28 -0.34 11.77
CA ASP A 105 27.65 -1.54 12.35
C ASP A 105 26.32 -1.23 13.07
N ASP A 106 26.22 -0.06 13.70
CA ASP A 106 25.09 0.32 14.57
C ASP A 106 24.39 1.62 14.17
N PHE A 107 24.79 2.27 13.08
CA PHE A 107 24.06 3.39 12.49
C PHE A 107 24.48 3.66 11.05
N ALA A 108 23.71 4.47 10.34
CA ALA A 108 24.04 4.96 9.01
C ALA A 108 23.91 6.49 8.95
N ILE A 109 24.72 7.12 8.09
CA ILE A 109 24.62 8.53 7.73
C ILE A 109 24.16 8.60 6.28
N HIS A 110 22.97 9.14 6.06
CA HIS A 110 22.42 9.39 4.74
C HIS A 110 22.46 10.89 4.44
N ASP A 111 22.47 11.25 3.17
CA ASP A 111 22.20 12.63 2.80
C ASP A 111 20.78 13.04 3.22
N TYR A 112 20.57 14.35 3.35
CA TYR A 112 19.25 14.90 3.60
C TYR A 112 18.68 15.45 2.31
N VAL A 113 17.57 14.87 1.86
CA VAL A 113 16.78 15.40 0.76
C VAL A 113 15.71 16.34 1.31
N GLU A 114 15.73 17.58 0.86
CA GLU A 114 14.70 18.56 1.21
C GLU A 114 13.42 18.28 0.43
N GLY A 115 12.31 18.09 1.16
CA GLY A 115 11.01 17.84 0.56
C GLY A 115 9.92 17.68 1.61
N THR A 116 8.68 17.71 1.13
CA THR A 116 7.49 17.50 1.96
C THR A 116 6.96 16.10 1.72
N ARG A 117 6.61 15.37 2.79
CA ARG A 117 5.97 14.06 2.63
C ARG A 117 4.63 14.22 1.91
N LEU A 118 4.35 13.37 0.92
CA LEU A 118 3.07 13.39 0.19
C LEU A 118 1.87 13.28 1.15
N ALA A 119 2.02 12.53 2.25
CA ALA A 119 1.01 12.38 3.29
C ALA A 119 0.57 13.69 3.97
N LEU A 120 1.43 14.71 3.98
CA LEU A 120 1.09 16.03 4.54
C LEU A 120 0.20 16.85 3.59
N ARG A 121 0.19 16.53 2.30
CA ARG A 121 -0.64 17.21 1.29
C ARG A 121 -1.92 16.44 0.98
N SER A 122 -1.84 15.11 1.00
CA SER A 122 -2.98 14.22 0.83
C SER A 122 -2.95 13.21 1.97
N GLU A 123 -3.97 13.23 2.82
CA GLU A 123 -4.14 12.27 3.92
C GLU A 123 -4.74 10.94 3.45
N ASP A 124 -4.66 9.90 4.27
CA ASP A 124 -5.29 8.61 4.00
C ASP A 124 -6.76 8.74 3.55
N GLY A 125 -7.13 8.02 2.50
CA GLY A 125 -8.49 8.05 1.93
C GLY A 125 -8.80 9.28 1.09
N LYS A 126 -7.93 10.30 1.07
CA LYS A 126 -8.06 11.44 0.15
C LYS A 126 -7.47 11.10 -1.22
N PRO A 127 -8.02 11.70 -2.29
CA PRO A 127 -7.44 11.56 -3.61
C PRO A 127 -5.99 12.03 -3.65
N VAL A 128 -5.19 11.38 -4.48
CA VAL A 128 -3.83 11.81 -4.84
C VAL A 128 -3.89 12.38 -6.24
N ASP A 129 -3.15 13.45 -6.51
CA ASP A 129 -3.20 14.09 -7.81
C ASP A 129 -2.74 13.13 -8.94
N PRO A 130 -3.36 13.20 -10.14
CA PRO A 130 -3.03 12.32 -11.26
C PRO A 130 -1.56 12.36 -11.68
N TRP A 131 -0.93 13.54 -11.60
CA TRP A 131 0.50 13.69 -11.93
C TRP A 131 1.38 12.89 -10.95
N ALA A 132 1.04 12.90 -9.65
CA ALA A 132 1.77 12.19 -8.62
C ALA A 132 1.59 10.67 -8.77
N ILE A 133 0.38 10.22 -9.13
CA ILE A 133 0.12 8.81 -9.45
C ILE A 133 1.03 8.33 -10.59
N LYS A 134 1.15 9.11 -11.68
CA LYS A 134 2.04 8.78 -12.80
C LYS A 134 3.52 8.74 -12.40
N ALA A 135 3.97 9.72 -11.60
CA ALA A 135 5.35 9.75 -11.12
C ALA A 135 5.65 8.56 -10.19
N LEU A 136 4.74 8.18 -9.30
CA LEU A 136 4.87 7.01 -8.44
C LEU A 136 4.92 5.70 -9.23
N ALA A 137 4.09 5.58 -10.26
CA ALA A 137 4.12 4.45 -11.19
C ALA A 137 5.46 4.34 -11.93
N ASP A 138 6.01 5.46 -12.43
CA ASP A 138 7.32 5.51 -13.09
C ASP A 138 8.46 5.12 -12.12
N ILE A 139 8.41 5.57 -10.86
CA ILE A 139 9.37 5.16 -9.82
C ILE A 139 9.33 3.65 -9.59
N LEU A 140 8.14 3.05 -9.45
CA LEU A 140 7.99 1.60 -9.28
C LEU A 140 8.57 0.84 -10.48
N ALA A 141 8.33 1.32 -11.71
CA ALA A 141 8.86 0.70 -12.93
C ALA A 141 10.40 0.80 -13.03
N ARG A 142 10.97 1.97 -12.71
CA ARG A 142 12.42 2.20 -12.67
C ARG A 142 13.13 1.33 -11.65
N ILE A 143 12.60 1.29 -10.42
CA ILE A 143 13.16 0.46 -9.35
C ILE A 143 13.13 -1.01 -9.77
N HIS A 144 12.03 -1.47 -10.39
CA HIS A 144 11.94 -2.84 -10.93
C HIS A 144 13.00 -3.18 -11.98
N GLY A 145 13.53 -2.19 -12.69
CA GLY A 145 14.61 -2.37 -13.66
C GLY A 145 15.95 -2.80 -13.04
N VAL A 146 16.16 -2.62 -11.73
CA VAL A 146 17.41 -2.99 -11.05
C VAL A 146 17.50 -4.51 -10.91
N GLY A 147 18.54 -5.10 -11.50
CA GLY A 147 18.75 -6.54 -11.55
C GLY A 147 19.45 -7.10 -10.30
N ALA A 148 19.30 -8.40 -10.05
CA ALA A 148 19.89 -9.07 -8.88
C ALA A 148 21.42 -8.93 -8.75
N ARG A 149 22.15 -8.68 -9.86
CA ARG A 149 23.61 -8.50 -9.86
C ARG A 149 24.07 -7.18 -9.27
N GLU A 150 23.17 -6.19 -9.19
CA GLU A 150 23.43 -4.86 -8.64
C GLU A 150 23.13 -4.80 -7.13
N LEU A 151 22.60 -5.90 -6.58
CA LEU A 151 22.08 -5.99 -5.23
C LEU A 151 22.94 -6.91 -4.35
N PRO A 152 22.84 -6.78 -3.02
CA PRO A 152 23.41 -7.76 -2.11
C PRO A 152 22.84 -9.16 -2.37
N PRO A 153 23.61 -10.23 -2.07
CA PRO A 153 23.17 -11.60 -2.29
C PRO A 153 21.80 -11.88 -1.65
N LEU A 154 20.93 -12.54 -2.40
CA LEU A 154 19.62 -12.94 -1.91
C LEU A 154 19.75 -14.06 -0.86
N PRO A 155 18.80 -14.15 0.09
CA PRO A 155 18.80 -15.24 1.06
C PRO A 155 18.78 -16.62 0.39
N PRO A 156 19.41 -17.64 1.00
CA PRO A 156 19.37 -19.01 0.48
C PRO A 156 17.93 -19.50 0.28
N GLY A 157 17.67 -20.11 -0.88
CA GLY A 157 16.34 -20.62 -1.21
C GLY A 157 15.34 -19.55 -1.64
N TRP A 158 15.79 -18.33 -1.94
CA TRP A 158 14.97 -17.34 -2.62
C TRP A 158 14.48 -17.87 -3.98
N PRO A 159 13.21 -17.65 -4.35
CA PRO A 159 12.66 -18.17 -5.60
C PRO A 159 13.35 -17.59 -6.83
N ALA A 160 13.47 -18.41 -7.86
CA ALA A 160 14.01 -17.99 -9.14
C ALA A 160 13.07 -17.00 -9.85
N SER A 161 13.66 -16.09 -10.62
CA SER A 161 12.90 -15.19 -11.50
C SER A 161 11.98 -15.98 -12.43
N GLY A 162 10.71 -15.58 -12.52
CA GLY A 162 9.65 -16.32 -13.21
C GLY A 162 8.75 -17.16 -12.30
N ASP A 163 9.19 -17.52 -11.09
CA ASP A 163 8.36 -18.28 -10.13
C ASP A 163 7.52 -17.38 -9.23
N SER A 164 6.60 -16.63 -9.83
CA SER A 164 5.68 -15.70 -9.13
C SER A 164 4.90 -16.36 -8.00
N ARG A 165 4.48 -17.62 -8.20
CA ARG A 165 3.79 -18.41 -7.17
C ARG A 165 4.74 -18.74 -6.01
N GLY A 166 5.95 -19.21 -6.30
CA GLY A 166 6.97 -19.48 -5.29
C GLY A 166 7.38 -18.23 -4.51
N PHE A 167 7.43 -17.07 -5.18
CA PHE A 167 7.65 -15.78 -4.54
C PHE A 167 6.56 -15.42 -3.54
N LEU A 168 5.28 -15.47 -3.94
CA LEU A 168 4.20 -15.19 -3.00
C LEU A 168 4.16 -16.18 -1.82
N ARG A 169 4.42 -17.46 -2.06
CA ARG A 169 4.54 -18.46 -0.98
C ARG A 169 5.72 -18.17 -0.04
N THR A 170 6.83 -17.68 -0.59
CA THR A 170 8.01 -17.29 0.19
C THR A 170 7.71 -16.09 1.08
N LEU A 171 7.03 -15.05 0.56
CA LEU A 171 6.59 -13.90 1.35
C LEU A 171 5.64 -14.31 2.48
N VAL A 172 4.67 -15.19 2.21
CA VAL A 172 3.75 -15.71 3.23
C VAL A 172 4.49 -16.46 4.34
N ARG A 173 5.44 -17.33 3.97
CA ARG A 173 6.28 -18.05 4.94
C ARG A 173 7.13 -17.07 5.75
N ALA A 174 7.77 -16.11 5.09
CA ALA A 174 8.60 -15.11 5.75
C ALA A 174 7.78 -14.25 6.72
N ALA A 175 6.53 -13.89 6.39
CA ALA A 175 5.64 -13.18 7.30
C ALA A 175 5.31 -14.02 8.55
N ASP A 176 5.06 -15.33 8.41
CA ASP A 176 4.88 -16.21 9.58
C ASP A 176 6.16 -16.25 10.44
N GLU A 177 7.32 -16.42 9.81
CA GLU A 177 8.60 -16.60 10.49
C GLU A 177 9.15 -15.34 11.13
N GLN A 178 9.02 -14.19 10.47
CA GLN A 178 9.60 -12.93 10.90
C GLN A 178 8.61 -12.05 11.68
N ILE A 179 7.29 -12.17 11.45
CA ILE A 179 6.28 -11.33 12.12
C ILE A 179 5.51 -12.14 13.17
N VAL A 180 4.95 -13.28 12.80
CA VAL A 180 4.04 -14.00 13.70
C VAL A 180 4.80 -14.74 14.80
N ARG A 181 5.76 -15.59 14.44
CA ARG A 181 6.48 -16.46 15.40
C ARG A 181 7.21 -15.68 16.50
N PRO A 182 8.00 -14.63 16.21
CA PRO A 182 8.77 -13.93 17.25
C PRO A 182 7.86 -13.23 18.26
N ASN A 183 6.69 -12.77 17.81
CA ASN A 183 5.73 -12.04 18.62
C ASN A 183 4.63 -12.95 19.22
N TRP A 184 4.58 -14.23 18.85
CA TRP A 184 3.46 -15.11 19.18
C TRP A 184 3.26 -15.24 20.69
N ASN A 185 4.34 -15.42 21.45
CA ASN A 185 4.26 -15.52 22.90
C ASN A 185 3.67 -14.26 23.55
N GLU A 186 3.94 -13.09 22.98
CA GLU A 186 3.44 -11.82 23.51
C GLU A 186 1.94 -11.62 23.21
N PHE A 187 1.48 -11.98 22.00
CA PHE A 187 0.16 -11.61 21.48
C PHE A 187 -0.80 -12.78 21.24
N ARG A 188 -0.42 -14.05 21.51
CA ARG A 188 -1.26 -15.23 21.24
C ARG A 188 -2.69 -15.15 21.80
N SER A 189 -2.84 -14.60 23.01
CA SER A 189 -4.17 -14.51 23.64
C SER A 189 -5.05 -13.49 22.95
N LEU A 190 -4.46 -12.38 22.49
CA LEU A 190 -5.15 -11.34 21.74
C LEU A 190 -5.58 -11.88 20.37
N PHE A 191 -4.67 -12.47 19.59
CA PHE A 191 -5.03 -13.07 18.29
C PHE A 191 -6.08 -14.17 18.43
N LYS A 192 -6.01 -15.01 19.48
CA LYS A 192 -7.04 -16.02 19.75
C LYS A 192 -8.41 -15.38 20.03
N ALA A 193 -8.46 -14.33 20.84
CA ALA A 193 -9.71 -13.61 21.12
C ALA A 193 -10.30 -12.94 19.87
N LEU A 194 -9.44 -12.42 18.99
CA LEU A 194 -9.82 -11.85 17.70
C LEU A 194 -10.17 -12.90 16.62
N GLY A 195 -10.07 -14.20 16.95
CA GLY A 195 -10.39 -15.29 16.02
C GLY A 195 -9.34 -15.56 14.94
N VAL A 196 -8.12 -15.00 15.07
CA VAL A 196 -7.01 -15.20 14.14
C VAL A 196 -6.22 -16.46 14.54
N PRO A 197 -6.26 -17.55 13.75
CA PRO A 197 -5.57 -18.79 14.11
C PRO A 197 -4.06 -18.70 13.87
N ARG A 198 -3.27 -19.46 14.64
CA ARG A 198 -1.80 -19.49 14.51
C ARG A 198 -1.32 -19.80 13.09
N ASN A 199 -1.99 -20.73 12.41
CA ASN A 199 -1.63 -21.17 11.06
C ASN A 199 -2.39 -20.40 9.95
N ALA A 200 -2.88 -19.19 10.22
CA ALA A 200 -3.64 -18.40 9.24
C ALA A 200 -2.82 -18.10 7.97
N LEU A 201 -1.56 -17.67 8.14
CA LEU A 201 -0.65 -17.42 7.02
C LEU A 201 -0.25 -18.72 6.32
N THR A 202 0.02 -19.80 7.06
CA THR A 202 0.30 -21.11 6.45
C THR A 202 -0.82 -21.55 5.51
N ARG A 203 -2.08 -21.46 5.96
CA ARG A 203 -3.28 -21.78 5.15
C ARG A 203 -3.49 -20.84 3.97
N LEU A 204 -3.03 -19.58 4.07
CA LEU A 204 -3.00 -18.68 2.92
C LEU A 204 -1.98 -19.17 1.88
N GLY A 205 -0.78 -19.53 2.32
CA GLY A 205 0.30 -20.04 1.46
C GLY A 205 -0.07 -21.31 0.70
N GLU A 206 -0.82 -22.21 1.33
CA GLU A 206 -1.35 -23.44 0.73
C GLU A 206 -2.38 -23.17 -0.39
N ARG A 207 -3.10 -22.05 -0.32
CA ARG A 207 -4.16 -21.66 -1.27
C ARG A 207 -3.67 -20.75 -2.39
N VAL A 208 -2.37 -20.42 -2.44
CA VAL A 208 -1.81 -19.60 -3.53
C VAL A 208 -1.97 -20.36 -4.85
N PRO A 209 -2.72 -19.82 -5.82
CA PRO A 209 -2.99 -20.49 -7.08
C PRO A 209 -1.76 -20.48 -8.01
N HIS A 210 -1.91 -21.08 -9.19
CA HIS A 210 -0.99 -20.81 -10.29
C HIS A 210 -1.08 -19.34 -10.69
N MET A 211 0.06 -18.76 -11.04
CA MET A 211 0.23 -17.35 -11.41
C MET A 211 1.05 -17.30 -12.69
N ALA A 212 0.85 -16.27 -13.51
CA ALA A 212 1.68 -16.06 -14.68
C ALA A 212 3.14 -15.82 -14.25
N SER A 213 4.07 -16.33 -15.06
CA SER A 213 5.50 -16.13 -14.87
C SER A 213 5.88 -14.70 -15.23
N ARG A 214 6.54 -13.98 -14.33
CA ARG A 214 7.05 -12.62 -14.56
C ARG A 214 8.53 -12.52 -14.19
N PRO A 215 9.32 -11.70 -14.90
CA PRO A 215 10.69 -11.41 -14.48
C PRO A 215 10.69 -10.76 -13.09
N PHE A 216 11.72 -11.05 -12.30
CA PHE A 216 11.91 -10.43 -11.00
C PHE A 216 12.86 -9.24 -11.12
N GLY A 217 12.60 -8.23 -10.29
CA GLY A 217 13.38 -7.02 -10.16
C GLY A 217 13.39 -6.53 -8.72
N LEU A 218 14.17 -5.50 -8.41
CA LEU A 218 14.08 -4.83 -7.12
C LEU A 218 12.68 -4.24 -6.94
N LEU A 219 12.12 -4.39 -5.75
CA LEU A 219 10.83 -3.82 -5.36
C LEU A 219 11.05 -2.94 -4.13
N HIS A 220 10.36 -1.81 -4.06
CA HIS A 220 10.38 -0.98 -2.86
C HIS A 220 9.66 -1.66 -1.70
N ALA A 221 8.54 -2.34 -1.98
CA ALA A 221 7.67 -3.07 -1.05
C ALA A 221 7.14 -2.27 0.14
N ASP A 222 7.25 -0.94 0.09
CA ASP A 222 6.70 -0.01 1.08
C ASP A 222 6.54 1.42 0.52
N LEU A 223 6.32 1.55 -0.80
CA LEU A 223 6.12 2.86 -1.40
C LEU A 223 4.69 3.33 -1.10
N HIS A 224 4.55 4.27 -0.16
CA HIS A 224 3.28 4.91 0.15
C HIS A 224 3.49 6.38 0.52
N ARG A 225 2.40 7.14 0.68
CA ARG A 225 2.43 8.60 0.90
C ARG A 225 3.35 9.11 2.03
N ASN A 226 3.71 8.30 3.03
CA ASN A 226 4.68 8.71 4.07
C ASN A 226 6.15 8.46 3.70
N ASN A 227 6.38 7.55 2.74
CA ASN A 227 7.68 7.14 2.23
C ASN A 227 7.98 7.76 0.86
N VAL A 228 7.38 8.93 0.63
CA VAL A 228 7.50 9.70 -0.60
C VAL A 228 7.72 11.16 -0.25
N LEU A 229 8.79 11.75 -0.77
CA LEU A 229 9.06 13.18 -0.68
C LEU A 229 8.71 13.87 -2.00
N GLU A 230 7.98 14.97 -1.91
CA GLU A 230 7.84 15.92 -3.00
C GLU A 230 8.86 17.06 -2.80
N THR A 231 9.76 17.24 -3.77
CA THR A 231 10.78 18.29 -3.72
C THR A 231 10.22 19.63 -4.18
N GLY A 232 10.63 20.72 -3.55
CA GLY A 232 10.20 22.08 -3.88
C GLY A 232 10.95 22.74 -5.04
N SER A 233 11.65 21.96 -5.88
CA SER A 233 12.43 22.47 -7.02
C SER A 233 11.54 23.04 -8.13
N SER A 234 12.13 23.78 -9.08
CA SER A 234 11.45 24.36 -10.25
C SER A 234 10.69 23.32 -11.10
N VAL A 235 11.04 22.05 -10.97
CA VAL A 235 10.24 20.88 -11.36
C VAL A 235 10.01 20.07 -10.08
N ALA A 236 8.77 19.93 -9.64
CA ALA A 236 8.45 19.10 -8.48
C ALA A 236 8.79 17.63 -8.81
N LEU A 237 9.71 17.04 -8.05
CA LEU A 237 10.05 15.63 -8.17
C LEU A 237 9.40 14.85 -7.03
N ILE A 238 9.05 13.61 -7.32
CA ILE A 238 8.63 12.63 -6.32
C ILE A 238 9.81 11.69 -6.10
N LEU A 239 10.24 11.54 -4.86
CA LEU A 239 11.39 10.71 -4.49
C LEU A 239 10.97 9.64 -3.48
N PRO A 240 11.30 8.36 -3.74
CA PRO A 240 11.10 7.30 -2.76
C PRO A 240 12.10 7.46 -1.62
N VAL A 241 11.67 7.12 -0.41
CA VAL A 241 12.55 7.01 0.76
C VAL A 241 12.25 5.72 1.52
N ASP A 242 13.20 5.31 2.36
CA ASP A 242 13.08 4.13 3.22
C ASP A 242 13.02 2.80 2.44
N LEU A 243 14.20 2.33 2.00
CA LEU A 243 14.34 1.05 1.29
C LEU A 243 14.53 -0.13 2.25
N GLU A 244 14.26 0.08 3.53
CA GLU A 244 14.45 -0.91 4.58
C GLU A 244 13.66 -2.21 4.36
N LEU A 245 12.51 -2.12 3.69
CA LEU A 245 11.63 -3.26 3.38
C LEU A 245 11.75 -3.74 1.92
N ALA A 246 12.67 -3.16 1.15
CA ALA A 246 12.85 -3.56 -0.23
C ALA A 246 13.13 -5.07 -0.35
N THR A 247 12.71 -5.62 -1.48
CA THR A 247 12.84 -7.05 -1.77
C THR A 247 13.14 -7.25 -3.26
N PHE A 248 13.41 -8.48 -3.67
CA PHE A 248 13.62 -8.82 -5.07
C PHE A 248 12.57 -9.81 -5.52
N GLY A 249 11.72 -9.46 -6.49
CA GLY A 249 10.61 -10.35 -6.82
C GLY A 249 9.66 -9.85 -7.88
N ASP A 250 8.46 -10.40 -7.82
CA ASP A 250 7.35 -10.13 -8.74
C ASP A 250 6.83 -8.70 -8.58
N SER A 251 6.80 -7.96 -9.70
CA SER A 251 6.37 -6.56 -9.78
C SER A 251 4.96 -6.30 -9.21
N LEU A 252 4.05 -7.27 -9.30
CA LEU A 252 2.68 -7.13 -8.79
C LEU A 252 2.61 -7.07 -7.26
N HIS A 253 3.65 -7.56 -6.56
CA HIS A 253 3.72 -7.39 -5.11
C HIS A 253 3.86 -5.92 -4.75
N ASP A 254 4.72 -5.18 -5.45
CA ASP A 254 4.96 -3.77 -5.14
C ASP A 254 3.73 -2.92 -5.46
N LEU A 255 3.06 -3.18 -6.59
CA LEU A 255 1.78 -2.56 -6.92
C LEU A 255 0.70 -2.84 -5.85
N ALA A 256 0.58 -4.10 -5.41
CA ALA A 256 -0.39 -4.45 -4.37
C ALA A 256 -0.11 -3.74 -3.04
N THR A 257 1.16 -3.70 -2.63
CA THR A 257 1.57 -3.00 -1.41
C THR A 257 1.29 -1.51 -1.53
N HIS A 258 1.63 -0.91 -2.67
CA HIS A 258 1.38 0.49 -2.96
C HIS A 258 -0.11 0.86 -2.89
N LEU A 259 -0.99 0.07 -3.53
CA LEU A 259 -2.44 0.28 -3.51
C LEU A 259 -3.02 0.22 -2.08
N VAL A 260 -2.60 -0.78 -1.30
CA VAL A 260 -3.13 -0.99 0.06
C VAL A 260 -2.58 0.04 1.04
N ARG A 261 -1.28 0.30 1.04
CA ARG A 261 -0.61 1.18 2.02
C ARG A 261 -0.80 2.65 1.72
N THR A 262 -0.94 3.04 0.46
CA THR A 262 -1.24 4.44 0.10
C THR A 262 -2.69 4.80 0.43
N ARG A 263 -3.59 3.83 0.59
CA ARG A 263 -5.00 4.07 0.96
C ARG A 263 -5.68 5.07 0.04
N TYR A 264 -5.56 4.85 -1.26
CA TYR A 264 -6.32 5.58 -2.27
C TYR A 264 -7.83 5.41 -2.02
N PRO A 265 -8.67 6.42 -2.34
CA PRO A 265 -10.09 6.20 -2.42
C PRO A 265 -10.39 5.17 -3.52
N ALA A 266 -11.44 4.37 -3.33
CA ALA A 266 -11.72 3.22 -4.19
C ALA A 266 -11.84 3.56 -5.69
N HIS A 267 -12.25 4.78 -6.04
CA HIS A 267 -12.38 5.21 -7.43
C HIS A 267 -11.02 5.46 -8.13
N GLN A 268 -9.92 5.69 -7.39
CA GLN A 268 -8.59 5.91 -7.96
C GLN A 268 -7.78 4.63 -8.14
N TRP A 269 -8.24 3.48 -7.63
CA TRP A 269 -7.51 2.22 -7.83
C TRP A 269 -7.30 1.91 -9.31
N GLY A 270 -8.31 2.15 -10.15
CA GLY A 270 -8.19 1.97 -11.59
C GLY A 270 -7.16 2.87 -12.24
N GLU A 271 -7.14 4.14 -11.85
CA GLU A 271 -6.17 5.14 -12.34
C GLU A 271 -4.74 4.73 -11.97
N VAL A 272 -4.51 4.29 -10.73
CA VAL A 272 -3.18 3.85 -10.26
C VAL A 272 -2.72 2.59 -10.99
N ILE A 273 -3.60 1.61 -11.17
CA ILE A 273 -3.29 0.36 -11.90
C ILE A 273 -2.94 0.67 -13.35
N ASP A 274 -3.66 1.59 -14.02
CA ASP A 274 -3.36 1.97 -15.40
C ASP A 274 -2.05 2.71 -15.53
N ALA A 275 -1.79 3.70 -14.66
CA ALA A 275 -0.53 4.41 -14.65
C ALA A 275 0.65 3.46 -14.42
N TRP A 276 0.50 2.51 -13.49
CA TRP A 276 1.50 1.46 -13.27
C TRP A 276 1.67 0.57 -14.50
N TYR A 277 0.58 0.16 -15.14
CA TYR A 277 0.63 -0.67 -16.34
C TYR A 277 1.35 0.04 -17.48
N GLU A 278 1.02 1.31 -17.76
CA GLU A 278 1.68 2.13 -18.78
C GLU A 278 3.18 2.28 -18.51
N ALA A 279 3.56 2.61 -17.27
CA ALA A 279 4.96 2.75 -16.87
C ALA A 279 5.70 1.41 -17.00
N MET A 280 5.14 0.33 -16.45
CA MET A 280 5.76 -0.99 -16.49
C MET A 280 5.83 -1.56 -17.91
N MET A 281 4.84 -1.30 -18.77
CA MET A 281 4.90 -1.67 -20.19
C MET A 281 6.03 -0.97 -20.93
N ALA A 282 6.36 0.28 -20.59
CA ALA A 282 7.46 1.00 -21.21
C ALA A 282 8.85 0.47 -20.76
N TRP A 283 8.96 0.01 -19.51
CA TRP A 283 10.22 -0.43 -18.91
C TRP A 283 10.47 -1.94 -19.00
N CYS A 284 9.46 -2.76 -18.70
CA CYS A 284 9.53 -4.22 -18.68
C CYS A 284 8.15 -4.84 -19.03
N PRO A 285 7.80 -4.96 -20.32
CA PRO A 285 6.49 -5.46 -20.76
C PRO A 285 6.08 -6.79 -20.11
N ASP A 286 7.01 -7.74 -20.01
CA ASP A 286 6.75 -9.08 -19.46
C ASP A 286 6.39 -9.05 -17.96
N ALA A 287 6.78 -8.01 -17.23
CA ALA A 287 6.40 -7.81 -15.83
C ALA A 287 4.92 -7.47 -15.63
N THR A 288 4.17 -7.19 -16.72
CA THR A 288 2.73 -6.89 -16.65
C THR A 288 1.83 -8.11 -16.85
N TRP A 289 2.39 -9.25 -17.24
CA TRP A 289 1.61 -10.44 -17.59
C TRP A 289 0.75 -10.90 -16.41
N GLY A 290 -0.50 -11.28 -16.69
CA GLY A 290 -1.41 -11.78 -15.65
C GLY A 290 -1.88 -10.74 -14.63
N LEU A 291 -1.63 -9.45 -14.83
CA LEU A 291 -2.03 -8.35 -13.93
C LEU A 291 -3.47 -8.53 -13.38
N GLU A 292 -4.45 -8.73 -14.28
CA GLU A 292 -5.87 -8.83 -13.89
C GLU A 292 -6.20 -10.06 -13.04
N SER A 293 -5.56 -11.21 -13.33
CA SER A 293 -5.81 -12.45 -12.59
C SER A 293 -5.03 -12.53 -11.28
N ASP A 294 -3.85 -11.94 -11.24
CA ASP A 294 -2.84 -12.24 -10.23
C ASP A 294 -2.72 -11.15 -9.16
N LEU A 295 -2.99 -9.88 -9.48
CA LEU A 295 -2.85 -8.75 -8.54
C LEU A 295 -3.66 -8.97 -7.26
N ARG A 296 -4.87 -9.52 -7.37
CA ARG A 296 -5.73 -9.84 -6.22
C ARG A 296 -5.07 -10.76 -5.20
N HIS A 297 -4.14 -11.62 -5.62
CA HIS A 297 -3.46 -12.56 -4.72
C HIS A 297 -2.42 -11.84 -3.87
N TYR A 298 -1.68 -10.89 -4.45
CA TYR A 298 -0.78 -10.02 -3.69
C TYR A 298 -1.54 -9.03 -2.80
N VAL A 299 -2.66 -8.46 -3.27
CA VAL A 299 -3.53 -7.59 -2.43
C VAL A 299 -4.07 -8.37 -1.24
N ASN A 300 -4.53 -9.61 -1.45
CA ASN A 300 -4.99 -10.46 -0.36
C ASN A 300 -3.86 -10.79 0.62
N PHE A 301 -2.65 -11.05 0.14
CA PHE A 301 -1.49 -11.23 1.00
C PHE A 301 -1.17 -9.99 1.82
N GLU A 302 -1.13 -8.80 1.21
CA GLU A 302 -0.85 -7.55 1.93
C GLU A 302 -1.90 -7.30 3.03
N ARG A 303 -3.19 -7.47 2.69
CA ARG A 303 -4.30 -7.38 3.67
C ARG A 303 -4.15 -8.43 4.78
N ALA A 304 -3.74 -9.65 4.44
CA ALA A 304 -3.55 -10.75 5.39
C ALA A 304 -2.37 -10.54 6.33
N GLN A 305 -1.23 -10.02 5.84
CA GLN A 305 -0.06 -9.82 6.68
C GLN A 305 -0.22 -8.59 7.59
N SER A 306 -0.86 -7.52 7.12
CA SER A 306 -0.91 -6.24 7.83
C SER A 306 -1.77 -6.26 9.10
N VAL A 307 -2.67 -7.23 9.27
CA VAL A 307 -3.41 -7.40 10.53
C VAL A 307 -2.49 -7.68 11.72
N PHE A 308 -1.40 -8.41 11.50
CA PHE A 308 -0.47 -8.75 12.58
C PHE A 308 0.21 -7.51 13.16
N PRO A 309 0.96 -6.71 12.39
CA PRO A 309 1.61 -5.52 12.91
C PRO A 309 0.62 -4.45 13.34
N ASP A 310 -0.54 -4.30 12.69
CA ASP A 310 -1.55 -3.31 13.10
C ASP A 310 -2.13 -3.63 14.48
N VAL A 311 -2.48 -4.88 14.74
CA VAL A 311 -2.96 -5.33 16.06
C VAL A 311 -1.87 -5.19 17.12
N MET A 312 -0.63 -5.58 16.81
CA MET A 312 0.48 -5.49 17.77
C MET A 312 0.81 -4.03 18.13
N ARG A 313 0.83 -3.13 17.14
CA ARG A 313 1.08 -1.70 17.35
C ARG A 313 -0.05 -1.04 18.14
N ALA A 314 -1.31 -1.33 17.81
CA ALA A 314 -2.47 -0.83 18.55
C ALA A 314 -2.49 -1.31 20.01
N ALA A 315 -2.14 -2.58 20.25
CA ALA A 315 -2.05 -3.10 21.61
C ALA A 315 -0.88 -2.48 22.39
N ARG A 316 0.27 -2.25 21.75
CA ARG A 316 1.43 -1.62 22.40
C ARG A 316 1.22 -0.13 22.70
N SER A 317 0.53 0.63 21.86
CA SER A 317 0.25 2.05 22.14
C SER A 317 -0.53 2.22 23.45
N LEU A 318 -1.45 1.30 23.76
CA LEU A 318 -2.17 1.26 25.04
C LEU A 318 -1.27 1.02 26.26
N ARG A 319 -0.07 0.43 26.09
CA ARG A 319 0.88 0.31 27.22
C ARG A 319 1.47 1.66 27.59
N GLU A 320 1.59 2.58 26.65
CA GLU A 320 2.24 3.87 26.84
C GLU A 320 1.26 4.91 27.37
N ALA A 321 0.01 4.89 26.90
CA ALA A 321 -1.10 5.70 27.42
C ALA A 321 -2.42 4.92 27.29
N ALA A 322 -3.06 4.59 28.42
CA ALA A 322 -4.32 3.86 28.47
C ALA A 322 -5.44 4.73 29.07
N ASP A 323 -5.86 5.74 28.31
CA ASP A 323 -7.14 6.41 28.56
C ASP A 323 -8.23 5.84 27.63
N GLY A 324 -9.46 6.31 27.83
CA GLY A 324 -10.62 5.84 27.04
C GLY A 324 -10.52 6.19 25.56
N GLU A 325 -9.90 7.31 25.21
CA GLU A 325 -9.74 7.74 23.82
C GLU A 325 -8.72 6.86 23.09
N ALA A 326 -7.58 6.58 23.73
CA ALA A 326 -6.57 5.66 23.22
C ALA A 326 -7.15 4.25 23.00
N LEU A 327 -7.99 3.76 23.94
CA LEU A 327 -8.66 2.46 23.81
C LEU A 327 -9.65 2.45 22.65
N ALA A 328 -10.45 3.51 22.47
CA ALA A 328 -11.36 3.63 21.35
C ALA A 328 -10.61 3.65 20.01
N ALA A 329 -9.53 4.44 19.90
CA ALA A 329 -8.71 4.51 18.69
C ALA A 329 -8.02 3.17 18.36
N ALA A 330 -7.51 2.47 19.37
CA ALA A 330 -6.92 1.14 19.21
C ALA A 330 -7.97 0.11 18.78
N THR A 331 -9.18 0.17 19.37
CA THR A 331 -10.31 -0.69 19.02
C THR A 331 -10.70 -0.50 17.55
N ASP A 332 -10.84 0.75 17.11
CA ASP A 332 -11.13 1.11 15.74
C ASP A 332 -10.07 0.62 14.75
N GLN A 333 -8.79 0.78 15.10
CA GLN A 333 -7.68 0.29 14.30
C GLN A 333 -7.72 -1.24 14.16
N VAL A 334 -7.93 -1.97 15.25
CA VAL A 334 -8.00 -3.43 15.26
C VAL A 334 -9.23 -3.93 14.48
N CYS A 335 -10.40 -3.29 14.65
CA CYS A 335 -11.60 -3.63 13.89
C CYS A 335 -11.34 -3.55 12.39
N ARG A 336 -10.77 -2.43 11.91
CA ARG A 336 -10.43 -2.26 10.49
C ARG A 336 -9.43 -3.30 9.99
N ALA A 337 -8.40 -3.59 10.80
CA ALA A 337 -7.36 -4.56 10.45
C ALA A 337 -7.93 -5.99 10.31
N VAL A 338 -8.72 -6.44 11.28
CA VAL A 338 -9.33 -7.78 11.27
C VAL A 338 -10.38 -7.90 10.17
N GLU A 339 -11.18 -6.85 9.94
CA GLU A 339 -12.16 -6.84 8.85
C GLU A 339 -11.47 -6.97 7.50
N THR A 340 -10.39 -6.21 7.28
CA THR A 340 -9.61 -6.22 6.04
C THR A 340 -8.95 -7.58 5.77
N ALA A 341 -8.46 -8.24 6.81
CA ALA A 341 -7.82 -9.55 6.71
C ALA A 341 -8.80 -10.74 6.72
N SER A 342 -10.09 -10.50 6.97
CA SER A 342 -11.09 -11.55 7.22
C SER A 342 -11.19 -12.58 6.08
N GLU A 343 -11.44 -12.12 4.86
CA GLU A 343 -11.52 -12.98 3.67
C GLU A 343 -10.15 -13.61 3.35
N PRO A 344 -9.04 -12.86 3.21
CA PRO A 344 -7.75 -13.43 2.91
C PRO A 344 -7.33 -14.55 3.86
N LEU A 345 -7.55 -14.37 5.17
CA LEU A 345 -7.21 -15.37 6.19
C LEU A 345 -8.28 -16.45 6.37
N GLY A 346 -9.45 -16.34 5.73
CA GLY A 346 -10.56 -17.27 5.90
C GLY A 346 -11.08 -17.30 7.34
N LEU A 347 -11.20 -16.13 7.97
CA LEU A 347 -11.73 -16.01 9.32
C LEU A 347 -13.20 -16.38 9.34
N LYS A 348 -13.61 -17.21 10.32
CA LYS A 348 -15.00 -17.67 10.44
C LYS A 348 -15.96 -16.57 10.87
N ARG A 349 -15.45 -15.56 11.59
CA ARG A 349 -16.21 -14.46 12.17
C ARG A 349 -15.29 -13.26 12.36
N VAL A 350 -15.84 -12.07 12.16
CA VAL A 350 -15.19 -10.81 12.51
C VAL A 350 -15.76 -10.36 13.87
N PRO A 351 -14.92 -10.10 14.88
CA PRO A 351 -15.38 -9.62 16.18
C PRO A 351 -16.00 -8.23 16.05
N ASN A 352 -17.05 -7.95 16.83
CA ASN A 352 -17.63 -6.61 16.92
C ASN A 352 -16.76 -5.68 17.80
N PRO A 353 -16.97 -4.35 17.77
CA PRO A 353 -16.13 -3.41 18.51
C PRO A 353 -16.02 -3.71 20.01
N GLY A 354 -17.11 -4.13 20.68
CA GLY A 354 -17.08 -4.45 22.11
C GLY A 354 -16.24 -5.69 22.43
N GLU A 355 -16.26 -6.70 21.57
CA GLU A 355 -15.40 -7.88 21.71
C GLU A 355 -13.91 -7.56 21.48
N VAL A 356 -13.63 -6.63 20.55
CA VAL A 356 -12.27 -6.14 20.30
C VAL A 356 -11.75 -5.35 21.50
N GLU A 357 -12.56 -4.44 22.04
CA GLU A 357 -12.23 -3.66 23.23
C GLU A 357 -11.98 -4.56 24.45
N GLU A 358 -12.82 -5.59 24.65
CA GLU A 358 -12.63 -6.59 25.70
C GLU A 358 -11.34 -7.40 25.50
N ALA A 359 -11.02 -7.78 24.26
CA ALA A 359 -9.80 -8.51 23.95
C ALA A 359 -8.54 -7.65 24.22
N LEU A 360 -8.56 -6.37 23.85
CA LEU A 360 -7.47 -5.42 24.12
C LEU A 360 -7.30 -5.18 25.63
N SER A 361 -8.40 -4.94 26.33
CA SER A 361 -8.42 -4.74 27.79
C SER A 361 -7.91 -5.97 28.52
N GLY A 362 -8.38 -7.17 28.14
CA GLY A 362 -7.95 -8.44 28.72
C GLY A 362 -6.47 -8.74 28.46
N TRP A 363 -5.94 -8.36 27.29
CA TRP A 363 -4.50 -8.45 27.02
C TRP A 363 -3.69 -7.48 27.89
N LEU A 364 -4.17 -6.23 28.07
CA LEU A 364 -3.50 -5.21 28.87
C LEU A 364 -3.45 -5.59 30.36
N SER A 365 -4.56 -6.03 30.95
CA SER A 365 -4.63 -6.37 32.39
C SER A 365 -3.72 -7.54 32.77
N ARG A 366 -3.48 -8.50 31.86
CA ARG A 366 -2.52 -9.61 32.10
C ARG A 366 -1.07 -9.16 32.13
N ARG A 367 -0.77 -7.99 31.55
CA ARG A 367 0.58 -7.42 31.47
C ARG A 367 0.81 -6.28 32.46
N ARG A 368 -0.27 -5.72 33.00
CA ARG A 368 -0.27 -4.76 34.11
C ARG A 368 -1.38 -5.12 35.11
N PRO A 369 -1.10 -6.03 36.06
CA PRO A 369 -2.02 -6.30 37.16
C PRO A 369 -2.32 -4.98 37.89
N GLY A 370 -3.59 -4.57 37.95
CA GLY A 370 -4.03 -3.35 38.64
C GLY A 370 -4.51 -2.20 37.74
N ILE A 371 -4.22 -2.22 36.43
CA ILE A 371 -4.87 -1.29 35.49
C ILE A 371 -6.19 -1.90 35.02
N ARG A 372 -7.29 -1.46 35.62
CA ARG A 372 -8.62 -1.56 35.01
C ARG A 372 -8.77 -0.34 34.11
N VAL A 373 -8.89 -0.54 32.80
CA VAL A 373 -9.28 0.56 31.91
C VAL A 373 -10.70 0.93 32.31
N ALA A 374 -10.90 2.19 32.70
CA ALA A 374 -12.20 2.67 33.14
C ALA A 374 -13.17 2.52 31.95
N ARG A 375 -14.13 1.59 32.08
CA ARG A 375 -15.27 1.55 31.17
C ARG A 375 -16.00 2.86 31.34
N GLY A 376 -16.04 3.67 30.28
CA GLY A 376 -16.93 4.81 30.19
C GLY A 376 -18.37 4.33 30.17
N LEU A 377 -18.91 3.99 31.34
CA LEU A 377 -20.34 3.80 31.55
C LEU A 377 -20.85 5.06 32.24
N SER A 378 -21.50 5.90 31.44
CA SER A 378 -22.40 6.94 31.89
C SER A 378 -23.58 6.25 32.59
N ASP A 379 -23.61 6.26 33.92
CA ASP A 379 -24.85 6.03 34.68
C ASP A 379 -24.76 6.70 36.06
N ASP A 380 -25.49 7.81 36.20
CA ASP A 380 -26.11 8.16 37.49
C ASP A 380 -27.34 9.03 37.21
N GLY A 381 -28.51 8.38 37.27
CA GLY A 381 -29.81 9.03 37.30
C GLY A 381 -30.13 9.67 38.66
N PRO A 382 -31.14 10.56 38.74
CA PRO A 382 -31.03 11.78 39.51
C PRO A 382 -31.71 11.77 40.89
N ARG A 383 -31.17 12.56 41.83
CA ARG A 383 -31.94 13.12 42.95
C ARG A 383 -32.52 14.48 42.54
N ARG A 384 -33.85 14.59 42.57
CA ARG A 384 -34.64 15.82 42.42
C ARG A 384 -34.30 16.82 43.54
N VAL A 385 -33.99 18.08 43.20
CA VAL A 385 -34.58 19.28 43.81
C VAL A 385 -34.69 20.38 42.74
N THR A 386 -35.77 21.13 42.85
CA THR A 386 -36.40 22.16 42.00
C THR A 386 -35.58 23.43 41.75
N GLY A 387 -35.74 24.04 40.57
CA GLY A 387 -35.38 25.45 40.30
C GLY A 387 -35.18 25.73 38.82
N GLY A 388 -36.04 26.56 38.21
CA GLY A 388 -36.17 26.67 36.76
C GLY A 388 -35.26 27.68 36.06
N SER A 389 -35.36 27.64 34.72
CA SER A 389 -35.26 28.75 33.76
C SER A 389 -34.23 28.54 32.62
N ARG A 390 -34.78 28.61 31.39
CA ARG A 390 -34.21 28.98 30.08
C ARG A 390 -33.38 27.94 29.30
N ARG A 391 -34.05 27.40 28.26
CA ARG A 391 -33.50 26.65 27.12
C ARG A 391 -32.69 27.55 26.19
N ALA A 392 -31.53 27.04 25.75
CA ALA A 392 -30.85 27.41 24.50
C ALA A 392 -30.54 26.10 23.72
N PRO A 393 -30.42 26.14 22.38
CA PRO A 393 -30.56 24.95 21.54
C PRO A 393 -29.26 24.13 21.41
N ARG A 394 -29.44 22.81 21.22
CA ARG A 394 -28.39 21.82 20.93
C ARG A 394 -27.75 22.07 19.56
N ALA A 395 -26.42 22.07 19.52
CA ALA A 395 -25.64 21.86 18.30
C ALA A 395 -25.53 20.34 18.02
N GLU A 396 -25.88 19.95 16.80
CA GLU A 396 -25.75 18.59 16.28
C GLU A 396 -24.28 18.26 16.00
N SER A 397 -23.80 17.09 16.44
CA SER A 397 -22.52 16.51 16.00
C SER A 397 -22.76 15.63 14.76
N PRO A 398 -21.92 15.73 13.71
CA PRO A 398 -22.11 14.98 12.48
C PRO A 398 -21.60 13.53 12.61
N ALA A 399 -22.42 12.62 12.08
CA ALA A 399 -22.27 11.18 12.06
C ALA A 399 -21.01 10.69 11.32
N GLY A 400 -20.52 9.54 11.78
CA GLY A 400 -19.33 8.85 11.29
C GLY A 400 -19.39 8.40 9.83
N LEU A 401 -18.23 8.48 9.19
CA LEU A 401 -17.95 7.95 7.86
C LEU A 401 -17.44 6.50 7.99
N HIS A 402 -18.35 5.52 7.94
CA HIS A 402 -17.99 4.15 7.57
C HIS A 402 -18.00 4.02 6.04
N PRO A 403 -17.00 3.37 5.41
CA PRO A 403 -17.13 2.99 4.01
C PRO A 403 -18.14 1.82 3.89
N PRO A 404 -19.19 1.93 3.05
CA PRO A 404 -20.19 0.87 2.94
C PRO A 404 -19.67 -0.32 2.14
N ALA A 405 -20.14 -1.53 2.47
CA ALA A 405 -19.91 -2.79 1.73
C ALA A 405 -20.20 -2.72 0.21
N ALA A 406 -20.88 -1.66 -0.26
CA ALA A 406 -21.08 -1.34 -1.66
C ALA A 406 -19.78 -1.01 -2.43
N SER A 407 -18.75 -0.46 -1.76
CA SER A 407 -17.46 -0.15 -2.40
C SER A 407 -16.73 -1.43 -2.85
N ARG A 408 -16.75 -2.48 -2.03
CA ARG A 408 -16.12 -3.78 -2.32
C ARG A 408 -16.81 -4.54 -3.47
N ARG A 409 -18.14 -4.41 -3.61
CA ARG A 409 -18.86 -4.94 -4.79
C ARG A 409 -18.55 -4.15 -6.06
N ARG A 410 -18.44 -2.81 -5.96
CA ARG A 410 -18.05 -1.95 -7.10
C ARG A 410 -16.62 -2.21 -7.56
N GLU A 411 -15.68 -2.46 -6.65
CA GLU A 411 -14.28 -2.79 -6.96
C GLU A 411 -14.16 -4.13 -7.71
N ARG A 412 -14.87 -5.17 -7.26
CA ARG A 412 -14.94 -6.47 -7.97
C ARG A 412 -15.63 -6.37 -9.33
N ALA A 413 -16.69 -5.56 -9.44
CA ALA A 413 -17.38 -5.30 -10.71
C ALA A 413 -16.50 -4.51 -11.69
N PHE A 414 -15.77 -3.51 -11.19
CA PHE A 414 -14.87 -2.66 -11.95
C PHE A 414 -13.69 -3.45 -12.56
N LEU A 415 -13.08 -4.35 -11.78
CA LEU A 415 -12.03 -5.25 -12.28
C LEU A 415 -12.56 -6.23 -13.35
N GLY A 416 -13.82 -6.68 -13.24
CA GLY A 416 -14.45 -7.55 -14.24
C GLY A 416 -14.87 -6.85 -15.54
N GLU A 417 -15.35 -5.61 -15.45
CA GLU A 417 -15.78 -4.81 -16.62
C GLU A 417 -14.58 -4.34 -17.46
N ARG A 418 -13.44 -4.02 -16.82
CA ARG A 418 -12.21 -3.67 -17.53
C ARG A 418 -11.54 -4.84 -18.24
N ALA A 419 -11.57 -6.04 -17.65
CA ALA A 419 -11.13 -7.26 -18.30
C ALA A 419 -11.87 -7.50 -19.62
N LEU A 420 -13.18 -7.19 -19.65
CA LEU A 420 -14.00 -7.31 -20.85
C LEU A 420 -13.63 -6.28 -21.92
N LEU A 421 -13.41 -5.01 -21.54
CA LEU A 421 -13.05 -3.95 -22.48
C LEU A 421 -11.63 -4.13 -23.06
N ARG A 422 -10.67 -4.61 -22.27
CA ARG A 422 -9.32 -4.95 -22.78
C ARG A 422 -9.34 -6.17 -23.67
N LEU A 423 -10.12 -7.22 -23.33
CA LEU A 423 -10.30 -8.38 -24.21
C LEU A 423 -10.87 -7.96 -25.58
N ILE A 424 -11.76 -6.97 -25.61
CA ILE A 424 -12.31 -6.40 -26.85
C ILE A 424 -11.22 -5.64 -27.64
N GLY A 425 -10.38 -4.85 -26.97
CA GLY A 425 -9.24 -4.15 -27.59
C GLY A 425 -8.20 -5.11 -28.19
N ASP A 426 -7.78 -6.10 -27.41
CA ASP A 426 -6.86 -7.16 -27.83
C ASP A 426 -7.39 -7.98 -29.02
N LEU A 427 -8.69 -8.26 -29.03
CA LEU A 427 -9.33 -8.94 -30.16
C LEU A 427 -9.34 -8.02 -31.40
N GLY A 428 -9.58 -6.72 -31.20
CA GLY A 428 -9.52 -5.70 -32.24
C GLY A 428 -8.15 -5.62 -32.91
N GLU A 429 -7.08 -5.56 -32.13
CA GLU A 429 -5.71 -5.53 -32.67
C GLU A 429 -5.33 -6.84 -33.38
N ARG A 430 -5.69 -8.00 -32.83
CA ARG A 430 -5.41 -9.30 -33.46
C ARG A 430 -6.20 -9.53 -34.75
N VAL A 431 -7.39 -8.95 -34.88
CA VAL A 431 -8.19 -8.99 -36.10
C VAL A 431 -7.64 -8.00 -37.14
N THR A 432 -7.25 -6.81 -36.71
CA THR A 432 -6.68 -5.76 -37.57
C THR A 432 -5.34 -6.20 -38.16
N GLY A 433 -4.44 -6.76 -37.32
CA GLY A 433 -3.14 -7.29 -37.75
C GLY A 433 -3.18 -8.57 -38.59
N ARG A 434 -4.36 -9.21 -38.75
CA ARG A 434 -4.55 -10.39 -39.62
C ARG A 434 -5.33 -10.10 -40.90
N LEU A 435 -6.01 -8.96 -41.00
CA LEU A 435 -6.84 -8.60 -42.15
C LEU A 435 -6.27 -7.46 -43.00
N LEU A 436 -5.31 -6.70 -42.47
CA LEU A 436 -4.72 -5.55 -43.15
C LEU A 436 -3.20 -5.74 -43.25
N ILE A 437 -2.68 -5.72 -44.47
CA ILE A 437 -1.24 -5.78 -44.76
C ILE A 437 -0.80 -4.36 -45.15
N PRO A 438 0.29 -3.81 -44.59
CA PRO A 438 0.79 -2.50 -44.98
C PRO A 438 1.43 -2.57 -46.38
N CYS A 439 1.00 -1.68 -47.29
CA CYS A 439 1.68 -1.42 -48.55
C CYS A 439 2.59 -0.19 -48.44
N ALA A 440 3.63 -0.13 -49.28
CA ALA A 440 4.73 0.84 -49.23
C ALA A 440 4.32 2.30 -49.48
N ASP A 441 3.08 2.54 -49.86
CA ASP A 441 2.46 3.83 -50.15
C ASP A 441 1.56 4.36 -49.01
N GLY A 442 1.48 3.66 -47.87
CA GLY A 442 0.82 4.16 -46.66
C GLY A 442 -0.71 4.07 -46.66
N VAL A 443 -1.31 3.40 -47.65
CA VAL A 443 -2.76 3.15 -47.73
C VAL A 443 -3.06 1.69 -47.34
N TRP A 444 -4.01 1.52 -46.41
CA TRP A 444 -4.44 0.19 -45.94
C TRP A 444 -5.48 -0.42 -46.88
N HIS A 445 -5.14 -1.52 -47.55
CA HIS A 445 -6.08 -2.29 -48.36
C HIS A 445 -6.59 -3.53 -47.61
N LEU A 446 -7.89 -3.83 -47.74
CA LEU A 446 -8.45 -5.16 -47.45
C LEU A 446 -7.80 -6.15 -48.42
N GLY A 447 -6.84 -6.93 -47.93
CA GLY A 447 -6.14 -7.92 -48.75
C GLY A 447 -7.16 -8.87 -49.38
N HIS A 448 -7.06 -9.06 -50.70
CA HIS A 448 -7.83 -10.08 -51.42
C HIS A 448 -7.52 -11.45 -50.80
N VAL A 449 -8.38 -11.93 -49.90
CA VAL A 449 -8.23 -13.24 -49.27
C VAL A 449 -8.54 -14.31 -50.31
N GLY A 450 -7.53 -14.69 -51.07
CA GLY A 450 -7.47 -15.91 -51.88
C GLY A 450 -7.29 -17.18 -51.04
N ALA A 451 -7.77 -17.19 -49.80
CA ALA A 451 -7.78 -18.37 -48.94
C ALA A 451 -9.22 -18.65 -48.51
N ARG A 452 -9.77 -19.78 -48.98
CA ARG A 452 -11.10 -20.27 -48.61
C ARG A 452 -11.20 -20.40 -47.08
N LEU A 453 -11.69 -19.35 -46.40
CA LEU A 453 -12.17 -19.47 -45.03
C LEU A 453 -13.28 -20.52 -45.05
N SER A 454 -13.06 -21.65 -44.37
CA SER A 454 -14.07 -22.72 -44.33
C SER A 454 -15.40 -22.14 -43.83
N ARG A 455 -16.53 -22.61 -44.37
CA ARG A 455 -17.88 -22.16 -43.94
C ARG A 455 -18.05 -22.22 -42.41
N ARG A 456 -17.29 -23.09 -41.73
CA ARG A 456 -17.25 -23.23 -40.27
C ARG A 456 -16.56 -22.05 -39.58
N ALA A 457 -15.48 -21.50 -40.14
CA ALA A 457 -14.81 -20.31 -39.61
C ALA A 457 -15.70 -19.06 -39.74
N LEU A 458 -16.32 -18.86 -40.90
CA LEU A 458 -17.26 -17.74 -41.13
C LEU A 458 -18.48 -17.80 -40.19
N ARG A 459 -19.01 -19.00 -39.93
CA ARG A 459 -20.12 -19.17 -38.96
C ARG A 459 -19.70 -18.85 -37.52
N ARG A 460 -18.47 -19.18 -37.11
CA ARG A 460 -17.96 -18.87 -35.76
C ARG A 460 -17.74 -17.36 -35.57
N VAL A 461 -17.20 -16.69 -36.59
CA VAL A 461 -17.04 -15.22 -36.57
C VAL A 461 -18.41 -14.53 -36.56
N ALA A 462 -19.35 -14.97 -37.39
CA ALA A 462 -20.71 -14.42 -37.39
C ALA A 462 -21.46 -14.67 -36.07
N ALA A 463 -21.26 -15.82 -35.42
CA ALA A 463 -21.86 -16.11 -34.12
C ALA A 463 -21.25 -15.24 -33.00
N ALA A 464 -19.92 -15.06 -33.01
CA ALA A 464 -19.23 -14.18 -32.07
C ALA A 464 -19.67 -12.72 -32.24
N TRP A 465 -19.81 -12.25 -33.48
CA TRP A 465 -20.31 -10.91 -33.80
C TRP A 465 -21.75 -10.70 -33.31
N ARG A 466 -22.65 -11.67 -33.55
CA ARG A 466 -24.04 -11.59 -33.05
C ARG A 466 -24.11 -11.58 -31.52
N ALA A 467 -23.33 -12.43 -30.85
CA ALA A 467 -23.28 -12.44 -29.39
C ALA A 467 -22.78 -11.10 -28.81
N CYS A 468 -21.83 -10.47 -29.49
CA CYS A 468 -21.31 -9.15 -29.12
C CYS A 468 -22.34 -8.03 -29.37
N ALA A 469 -23.03 -8.07 -30.53
CA ALA A 469 -24.10 -7.13 -30.86
C ALA A 469 -25.30 -7.27 -29.90
N ASP A 470 -25.67 -8.49 -29.52
CA ASP A 470 -26.73 -8.76 -28.54
C ASP A 470 -26.31 -8.30 -27.13
N GLY A 471 -25.03 -8.45 -26.78
CA GLY A 471 -24.45 -7.93 -25.54
C GLY A 471 -24.52 -6.41 -25.45
N LEU A 472 -24.12 -5.72 -26.52
CA LEU A 472 -24.21 -4.26 -26.64
C LEU A 472 -25.67 -3.79 -26.66
N GLY A 473 -26.57 -4.53 -27.31
CA GLY A 473 -28.01 -4.25 -27.30
C GLY A 473 -28.62 -4.34 -25.90
N ARG A 474 -28.23 -5.36 -25.11
CA ARG A 474 -28.66 -5.51 -23.71
C ARG A 474 -28.10 -4.40 -22.81
N LEU A 475 -26.86 -3.99 -23.01
CA LEU A 475 -26.24 -2.85 -22.32
C LEU A 475 -26.97 -1.54 -22.64
N ALA A 476 -27.24 -1.28 -23.92
CA ALA A 476 -27.99 -0.10 -24.36
C ALA A 476 -29.46 -0.09 -23.88
N ALA A 477 -30.07 -1.26 -23.70
CA ALA A 477 -31.39 -1.38 -23.08
C ALA A 477 -31.35 -1.12 -21.57
N GLY A 478 -30.32 -1.64 -20.87
CA GLY A 478 -30.09 -1.40 -19.44
C GLY A 478 -29.84 0.09 -19.13
N VAL A 479 -29.03 0.77 -19.95
CA VAL A 479 -28.78 2.22 -19.84
C VAL A 479 -30.07 3.02 -20.09
N ARG A 480 -30.88 2.64 -21.09
CA ARG A 480 -32.18 3.29 -21.33
C ARG A 480 -33.16 3.11 -20.18
N LEU A 481 -33.17 1.94 -19.55
CA LEU A 481 -33.99 1.67 -18.36
C LEU A 481 -33.53 2.54 -17.18
N ALA A 482 -32.22 2.59 -16.93
CA ALA A 482 -31.62 3.39 -15.87
C ALA A 482 -31.90 4.90 -16.06
N VAL A 483 -31.80 5.42 -17.29
CA VAL A 483 -32.13 6.82 -17.61
C VAL A 483 -33.62 7.10 -17.39
N ARG A 484 -34.50 6.14 -17.70
CA ARG A 484 -35.95 6.27 -17.45
C ARG A 484 -36.26 6.29 -15.95
N ASP A 485 -35.60 5.45 -15.17
CA ASP A 485 -35.77 5.38 -13.72
C ASP A 485 -35.23 6.64 -13.03
N VAL A 486 -34.09 7.17 -13.48
CA VAL A 486 -33.57 8.47 -13.02
C VAL A 486 -34.54 9.61 -13.35
N ARG A 487 -35.08 9.66 -14.57
CA ARG A 487 -36.09 10.68 -14.94
C ARG A 487 -37.37 10.58 -14.12
N ARG A 488 -37.78 9.37 -13.74
CA ARG A 488 -38.94 9.14 -12.86
C ARG A 488 -38.64 9.61 -11.44
N ALA A 489 -37.46 9.30 -10.91
CA ALA A 489 -37.01 9.73 -9.60
C ALA A 489 -36.91 11.26 -9.50
N VAL A 490 -36.36 11.93 -10.53
CA VAL A 490 -36.29 13.39 -10.61
C VAL A 490 -37.67 14.02 -10.65
N ARG A 491 -38.63 13.43 -11.37
CA ARG A 491 -40.00 13.94 -11.44
C ARG A 491 -40.73 13.83 -10.10
N VAL A 492 -40.58 12.69 -9.41
CA VAL A 492 -41.14 12.49 -8.06
C VAL A 492 -40.51 13.47 -7.08
N ALA A 493 -39.19 13.68 -7.12
CA ALA A 493 -38.50 14.65 -6.27
C ALA A 493 -38.98 16.10 -6.51
N TRP A 494 -39.23 16.46 -7.78
CA TRP A 494 -39.75 17.78 -8.17
C TRP A 494 -41.23 17.99 -7.76
N GLU A 495 -42.06 16.95 -7.84
CA GLU A 495 -43.45 17.01 -7.36
C GLU A 495 -43.52 17.12 -5.83
N MET A 496 -42.64 16.40 -5.10
CA MET A 496 -42.53 16.51 -3.64
C MET A 496 -42.03 17.90 -3.21
N SER A 497 -41.14 18.54 -3.97
CA SER A 497 -40.68 19.90 -3.67
C SER A 497 -41.75 20.98 -3.91
N ARG A 498 -42.77 20.71 -4.73
CA ARG A 498 -43.91 21.63 -4.91
C ARG A 498 -44.98 21.51 -3.83
N GLN A 499 -45.11 20.35 -3.19
CA GLN A 499 -46.09 20.11 -2.13
C GLN A 499 -45.58 20.52 -0.74
N GLY A 500 -44.26 20.61 -0.55
CA GLY A 500 -43.62 21.16 0.64
C GLY A 500 -43.51 22.68 0.59
N GLY A 501 -44.56 23.40 0.99
CA GLY A 501 -44.53 24.84 1.12
C GLY A 501 -43.44 25.33 2.10
N GLY A 502 -42.48 26.07 1.56
CA GLY A 502 -41.73 27.11 2.28
C GLY A 502 -40.71 26.66 3.33
N ARG A 503 -39.44 26.57 2.90
CA ARG A 503 -38.27 27.34 3.41
C ARG A 503 -36.97 26.60 3.09
N GLY A 504 -36.13 27.25 2.30
CA GLY A 504 -34.67 27.20 2.35
C GLY A 504 -33.96 25.87 2.06
N LEU A 505 -33.21 25.86 0.95
CA LEU A 505 -31.94 25.16 0.67
C LEU A 505 -31.88 25.01 -0.86
N GLY A 506 -31.04 25.76 -1.57
CA GLY A 506 -29.60 25.55 -1.57
C GLY A 506 -29.29 24.63 -2.74
N VAL A 507 -29.09 25.22 -3.92
CA VAL A 507 -28.78 24.53 -5.18
C VAL A 507 -27.50 23.70 -4.99
N VAL A 508 -27.64 22.37 -4.99
CA VAL A 508 -26.54 21.46 -5.29
C VAL A 508 -26.82 20.91 -6.68
N GLY A 509 -26.11 21.46 -7.66
CA GLY A 509 -26.03 20.89 -9.00
C GLY A 509 -25.10 19.67 -8.99
N ALA A 510 -25.57 18.59 -9.62
CA ALA A 510 -24.78 17.50 -10.16
C ALA A 510 -25.42 17.05 -11.47
#